data_AF-A0A8T4K5M2-F1
#
_entry.id   AF-A0A8T4K5M2-F1
#
_cell.length_a   1.000
_cell.length_b   1.000
_cell.length_c   1.000
_cell.angle_alpha   90.00
_cell.angle_beta   90.00
_cell.angle_gamma   90.00
#
_symmetry.space_group_name_H-M   'P 1'
#
loop_
_entity.id
_entity.type
_entity.pdbx_description
1 polymer ?
#
loop_
_entity_poly.entity_id
_entity_poly.type
_entity_poly.pdbx_seq_one_letter_code
_entity_poly.pdbx_strand_id
1 'polypeptide(L)'
;MFYPYVLKRLKEVRQNENDETLLHDFQVLESFIVRRKISHKGTHDYTSKCYSIIKNGISQLIKDELANQDSEVSDRAVKEHLSETKDEAAKMILFWIELYRRKDECIDVRALEYIYTLEHIMPKKWQEHWSDVPIMQGHTELKADSEEGKAFRDRIIQSIGNKTLLTARLNAVIRNGNFQKKVEGAGQAKPGYRSHTMLLITRELVEHYEQKPVWNEEYILKREKELYDDFLKIWPSFAEEISDGSNNNDSHLWDDILDGISEEALADPVKLIRSFPD
;
A
#
# COMPACT_ATOMS: atom_id res chain seq x y z
N MET A 1 -5.70 11.94 14.24
CA MET A 1 -5.73 11.29 15.57
C MET A 1 -4.35 11.04 16.15
N PHE A 2 -3.31 10.69 15.37
CA PHE A 2 -1.95 10.48 15.90
C PHE A 2 -1.08 11.74 16.08
N TYR A 3 -1.60 12.93 15.77
CA TYR A 3 -0.85 14.18 15.94
C TYR A 3 -0.34 14.42 17.38
N PRO A 4 -1.04 14.01 18.47
CA PRO A 4 -0.49 14.11 19.83
C PRO A 4 0.82 13.35 19.99
N TYR A 5 0.87 12.12 19.47
CA TYR A 5 2.08 11.30 19.50
C TYR A 5 3.20 11.91 18.65
N VAL A 6 2.89 12.38 17.44
CA VAL A 6 3.87 13.07 16.56
C VAL A 6 4.48 14.29 17.28
N LEU A 7 3.65 15.12 17.91
CA LEU A 7 4.13 16.30 18.64
C LEU A 7 4.96 15.92 19.87
N LYS A 8 4.56 14.90 20.64
CA LYS A 8 5.33 14.38 21.78
C LYS A 8 6.73 13.97 21.34
N ARG A 9 6.83 13.15 20.27
CA ARG A 9 8.12 12.66 19.78
C ARG A 9 9.01 13.77 19.25
N LEU A 10 8.46 14.72 18.49
CA LEU A 10 9.19 15.92 18.05
C LEU A 10 9.71 16.75 19.24
N LYS A 11 8.92 16.89 20.32
CA LYS A 11 9.36 17.61 21.53
C LYS A 11 10.50 16.87 22.24
N GLU A 12 10.39 15.55 22.42
CA GLU A 12 11.37 14.71 23.11
C GLU A 12 12.76 14.76 22.44
N VAL A 13 12.80 14.81 21.11
CA VAL A 13 14.06 14.92 20.35
C VAL A 13 14.46 16.36 20.05
N ARG A 14 13.83 17.35 20.70
CA ARG A 14 14.09 18.79 20.52
C ARG A 14 14.03 19.24 19.05
N GLN A 15 13.07 18.71 18.30
CA GLN A 15 12.85 18.97 16.86
C GLN A 15 14.04 18.56 15.97
N ASN A 16 14.92 17.66 16.44
CA ASN A 16 15.91 17.03 15.58
C ASN A 16 15.23 16.01 14.65
N GLU A 17 14.89 16.44 13.44
CA GLU A 17 14.24 15.60 12.41
C GLU A 17 15.14 14.44 11.93
N ASN A 18 16.44 14.49 12.21
CA ASN A 18 17.39 13.42 11.87
C ASN A 18 17.64 12.44 13.03
N ASP A 19 16.92 12.56 14.15
CA ASP A 19 17.03 11.62 15.26
C ASP A 19 16.58 10.22 14.83
N GLU A 20 17.43 9.22 15.03
CA GLU A 20 17.18 7.85 14.57
C GLU A 20 15.96 7.22 15.25
N THR A 21 15.70 7.54 16.52
CA THR A 21 14.54 7.02 17.26
C THR A 21 13.24 7.66 16.78
N LEU A 22 13.26 8.96 16.45
CA LEU A 22 12.11 9.64 15.84
C LEU A 22 11.77 9.04 14.48
N LEU A 23 12.79 8.86 13.63
CA LEU A 23 12.61 8.29 12.29
C LEU A 23 12.05 6.87 12.36
N HIS A 24 12.56 6.05 13.26
CA HIS A 24 12.04 4.70 13.51
C HIS A 24 10.57 4.73 13.95
N ASP A 25 10.22 5.51 14.97
CA ASP A 25 8.85 5.60 15.47
C ASP A 25 7.87 6.05 14.37
N PHE A 26 8.30 6.97 13.51
CA PHE A 26 7.49 7.46 12.40
C PHE A 26 7.35 6.44 11.28
N GLN A 27 8.39 5.64 11.01
CA GLN A 27 8.28 4.52 10.06
C GLN A 27 7.30 3.45 10.56
N VAL A 28 7.33 3.13 11.85
CA VAL A 28 6.36 2.20 12.46
C VAL A 28 4.94 2.73 12.36
N LEU A 29 4.74 4.01 12.73
CA LEU A 29 3.43 4.64 12.65
C LEU A 29 2.91 4.74 11.20
N GLU A 30 3.78 5.10 10.25
CA GLU A 30 3.45 5.15 8.83
C GLU A 30 3.01 3.77 8.32
N SER A 31 3.79 2.73 8.61
CA SER A 31 3.47 1.35 8.24
C SER A 31 2.08 0.94 8.75
N PHE A 32 1.80 1.20 10.03
CA PHE A 32 0.48 0.96 10.61
C PHE A 32 -0.64 1.69 9.86
N ILE A 33 -0.47 3.00 9.61
CA ILE A 33 -1.50 3.81 8.94
C ILE A 33 -1.78 3.31 7.53
N VAL A 34 -0.74 2.98 6.76
CA VAL A 34 -0.90 2.50 5.38
C VAL A 34 -1.51 1.11 5.33
N ARG A 35 -1.05 0.17 6.16
CA ARG A 35 -1.65 -1.18 6.27
C ARG A 35 -3.10 -1.10 6.70
N ARG A 36 -3.43 -0.18 7.62
CA ARG A 36 -4.81 0.06 8.05
C ARG A 36 -5.66 0.69 6.96
N LYS A 37 -5.11 1.59 6.14
CA LYS A 37 -5.81 2.24 5.02
C LYS A 37 -6.28 1.25 3.95
N ILE A 38 -5.52 0.17 3.74
CA ILE A 38 -5.85 -0.86 2.74
C ILE A 38 -6.75 -1.96 3.31
N SER A 39 -6.76 -2.12 4.64
CA SER A 39 -7.63 -3.06 5.34
C SER A 39 -9.11 -2.67 5.27
N HIS A 40 -9.99 -3.59 5.68
CA HIS A 40 -11.43 -3.30 5.83
C HIS A 40 -11.78 -2.55 7.12
N LYS A 41 -10.85 -2.44 8.08
CA LYS A 41 -11.11 -1.77 9.36
C LYS A 41 -11.11 -0.25 9.21
N GLY A 42 -12.09 0.39 9.83
CA GLY A 42 -12.14 1.85 9.96
C GLY A 42 -11.13 2.41 10.97
N THR A 43 -11.28 3.71 11.24
CA THR A 43 -10.37 4.49 12.10
C THR A 43 -10.90 4.72 13.52
N HIS A 44 -11.92 3.97 13.95
CA HIS A 44 -12.65 4.21 15.20
C HIS A 44 -11.79 3.99 16.45
N ASP A 45 -10.78 3.14 16.38
CA ASP A 45 -9.87 2.78 17.47
C ASP A 45 -8.58 3.61 17.49
N TYR A 46 -8.42 4.57 16.58
CA TYR A 46 -7.16 5.34 16.46
C TYR A 46 -6.86 6.18 17.71
N THR A 47 -7.88 6.73 18.38
CA THR A 47 -7.68 7.48 19.63
C THR A 47 -7.11 6.59 20.73
N SER A 48 -7.71 5.41 20.92
CA SER A 48 -7.26 4.45 21.93
C SER A 48 -5.83 3.96 21.63
N LYS A 49 -5.50 3.68 20.36
CA LYS A 49 -4.13 3.32 19.96
C LYS A 49 -3.15 4.46 20.17
N CYS A 50 -3.54 5.69 19.84
CA CYS A 50 -2.71 6.88 20.07
C CYS A 50 -2.40 7.05 21.56
N TYR A 51 -3.38 6.85 22.44
CA TYR A 51 -3.16 6.88 23.88
C TYR A 51 -2.19 5.77 24.33
N SER A 52 -2.40 4.54 23.84
CA SER A 52 -1.52 3.40 24.16
C SER A 52 -0.07 3.66 23.79
N ILE A 53 0.23 4.18 22.59
CA ILE A 53 1.61 4.46 22.16
C ILE A 53 2.23 5.69 22.86
N ILE A 54 1.42 6.64 23.33
CA ILE A 54 1.91 7.75 24.15
C ILE A 54 2.37 7.24 25.51
N LYS A 55 1.62 6.32 26.12
CA LYS A 55 1.90 5.74 27.44
C LYS A 55 3.00 4.68 27.41
N ASN A 56 2.89 3.75 26.47
CA ASN A 56 3.68 2.51 26.45
C ASN A 56 4.76 2.47 25.35
N GLY A 57 4.87 3.52 24.53
CA GLY A 57 5.80 3.59 23.40
C GLY A 57 5.30 2.91 22.13
N ILE A 58 6.02 3.11 21.02
CA ILE A 58 5.59 2.63 19.70
C ILE A 58 5.60 1.11 19.58
N SER A 59 6.46 0.42 20.32
CA SER A 59 6.60 -1.04 20.27
C SER A 59 5.29 -1.75 20.64
N GLN A 60 4.41 -1.10 21.39
CA GLN A 60 3.07 -1.62 21.66
C GLN A 60 2.23 -1.75 20.39
N LEU A 61 2.35 -0.81 19.45
CA LEU A 61 1.69 -0.87 18.14
C LEU A 61 2.24 -1.99 17.28
N ILE A 62 3.55 -2.26 17.35
CA ILE A 62 4.17 -3.40 16.67
C ILE A 62 3.58 -4.71 17.22
N LYS A 63 3.62 -4.89 18.54
CA LYS A 63 3.14 -6.11 19.21
C LYS A 63 1.67 -6.39 18.96
N ASP A 64 0.82 -5.38 19.14
CA ASP A 64 -0.63 -5.58 19.12
C ASP A 64 -1.21 -5.68 17.71
N GLU A 65 -0.59 -4.98 16.74
CA GLU A 65 -1.13 -4.82 15.40
C GLU A 65 -0.23 -5.38 14.31
N LEU A 66 1.00 -4.88 14.16
CA LEU A 66 1.81 -5.18 12.97
C LEU A 66 2.37 -6.60 12.97
N ALA A 67 2.93 -7.05 14.10
CA ALA A 67 3.50 -8.39 14.27
C ALA A 67 2.43 -9.45 14.60
N ASN A 68 1.24 -9.02 15.05
CA ASN A 68 0.14 -9.90 15.43
C ASN A 68 -0.53 -10.51 14.19
N GLN A 69 -0.39 -11.82 14.01
CA GLN A 69 -0.94 -12.56 12.85
C GLN A 69 -2.48 -12.58 12.76
N ASP A 70 -3.16 -12.32 13.87
CA ASP A 70 -4.61 -12.21 13.93
C ASP A 70 -5.10 -10.80 13.61
N SER A 71 -4.19 -9.84 13.44
CA SER A 71 -4.53 -8.48 13.05
C SER A 71 -4.76 -8.33 11.55
N GLU A 72 -5.68 -7.44 11.21
CA GLU A 72 -6.03 -6.99 9.85
C GLU A 72 -4.93 -6.17 9.18
N VAL A 73 -3.84 -5.84 9.90
CA VAL A 73 -2.68 -5.13 9.37
C VAL A 73 -1.40 -5.99 9.34
N SER A 74 -1.50 -7.27 9.68
CA SER A 74 -0.41 -8.24 9.55
C SER A 74 0.01 -8.45 8.10
N ASP A 75 1.21 -9.00 7.87
CA ASP A 75 1.70 -9.35 6.53
C ASP A 75 0.74 -10.29 5.79
N ARG A 76 0.18 -11.27 6.49
CA ARG A 76 -0.85 -12.17 5.95
C ARG A 76 -2.08 -11.40 5.49
N ALA A 77 -2.61 -10.51 6.33
CA ALA A 77 -3.80 -9.72 6.00
C ALA A 77 -3.51 -8.75 4.84
N VAL A 78 -2.34 -8.10 4.81
CA VAL A 78 -1.91 -7.25 3.70
C VAL A 78 -1.96 -8.00 2.38
N LYS A 79 -1.45 -9.24 2.34
CA LYS A 79 -1.50 -10.07 1.14
C LYS A 79 -2.94 -10.26 0.65
N GLU A 80 -3.86 -10.59 1.55
CA GLU A 80 -5.29 -10.75 1.24
C GLU A 80 -5.92 -9.44 0.72
N HIS A 81 -5.63 -8.31 1.37
CA HIS A 81 -6.11 -6.98 0.96
C HIS A 81 -5.54 -6.53 -0.40
N LEU A 82 -4.33 -6.97 -0.76
CA LEU A 82 -3.74 -6.73 -2.06
C LEU A 82 -4.36 -7.57 -3.19
N SER A 83 -4.91 -8.75 -2.86
CA SER A 83 -5.65 -9.57 -3.82
C SER A 83 -7.04 -8.99 -4.16
N GLU A 84 -7.63 -8.16 -3.29
CA GLU A 84 -8.93 -7.49 -3.52
C GLU A 84 -8.90 -5.99 -3.14
N THR A 85 -7.99 -5.25 -3.75
CA THR A 85 -7.76 -3.84 -3.37
C THR A 85 -8.75 -2.88 -4.03
N LYS A 86 -9.34 -1.99 -3.21
CA LYS A 86 -10.11 -0.84 -3.69
C LYS A 86 -9.27 0.06 -4.60
N ASP A 87 -9.89 0.61 -5.64
CA ASP A 87 -9.19 1.38 -6.68
C ASP A 87 -8.37 2.56 -6.12
N GLU A 88 -8.92 3.35 -5.18
CA GLU A 88 -8.17 4.46 -4.54
C GLU A 88 -6.95 3.99 -3.73
N ALA A 89 -7.08 2.87 -3.02
CA ALA A 89 -5.98 2.31 -2.25
C ALA A 89 -4.89 1.76 -3.19
N ALA A 90 -5.28 1.03 -4.24
CA ALA A 90 -4.35 0.52 -5.24
C ALA A 90 -3.61 1.66 -5.96
N LYS A 91 -4.29 2.75 -6.30
CA LYS A 91 -3.68 3.93 -6.91
C LYS A 91 -2.58 4.52 -6.02
N MET A 92 -2.87 4.69 -4.74
CA MET A 92 -1.92 5.20 -3.75
C MET A 92 -0.71 4.26 -3.60
N ILE A 93 -0.96 2.96 -3.42
CA ILE A 93 0.11 1.95 -3.23
C ILE A 93 1.02 1.89 -4.45
N LEU A 94 0.44 1.78 -5.66
CA LEU A 94 1.22 1.72 -6.90
C LEU A 94 2.07 2.98 -7.09
N PHE A 95 1.56 4.15 -6.69
CA PHE A 95 2.32 5.39 -6.78
C PHE A 95 3.52 5.40 -5.82
N TRP A 96 3.36 4.92 -4.60
CA TRP A 96 4.46 4.81 -3.65
C TRP A 96 5.48 3.75 -4.05
N ILE A 97 5.05 2.61 -4.57
CA ILE A 97 5.95 1.58 -5.13
C ILE A 97 6.74 2.15 -6.31
N GLU A 98 6.10 2.92 -7.19
CA GLU A 98 6.77 3.64 -8.28
C GLU A 98 7.86 4.59 -7.75
N LEU A 99 7.56 5.39 -6.72
CA LEU A 99 8.56 6.27 -6.10
C LEU A 99 9.68 5.49 -5.40
N TYR A 100 9.36 4.37 -4.75
CA TYR A 100 10.35 3.49 -4.13
C TYR A 100 11.31 2.90 -5.16
N ARG A 101 10.79 2.35 -6.26
CA ARG A 101 11.60 1.80 -7.36
C ARG A 101 12.48 2.85 -8.04
N ARG A 102 12.07 4.12 -8.03
CA ARG A 102 12.87 5.26 -8.54
C ARG A 102 14.00 5.71 -7.63
N LYS A 103 14.08 5.22 -6.39
CA LYS A 103 15.20 5.53 -5.49
C LYS A 103 16.52 4.89 -5.96
N ASP A 104 16.47 3.96 -6.91
CA ASP A 104 17.66 3.43 -7.58
C ASP A 104 18.49 4.58 -8.19
N GLU A 105 19.79 4.59 -7.91
CA GLU A 105 20.72 5.64 -8.35
C GLU A 105 20.77 5.78 -9.88
N CYS A 106 20.38 4.74 -10.62
CA CYS A 106 20.39 4.70 -12.08
C CYS A 106 19.19 5.40 -12.74
N ILE A 107 18.29 6.04 -11.97
CA ILE A 107 17.06 6.66 -12.49
C ILE A 107 17.12 8.19 -12.39
N ASP A 108 17.03 8.84 -13.55
CA ASP A 108 17.14 10.31 -13.68
C ASP A 108 15.93 11.07 -13.11
N VAL A 109 14.75 10.47 -13.10
CA VAL A 109 13.50 11.09 -12.62
C VAL A 109 13.11 10.51 -11.27
N ARG A 110 13.39 11.25 -10.21
CA ARG A 110 13.19 10.82 -8.80
C ARG A 110 11.87 11.24 -8.17
N ALA A 111 11.21 12.27 -8.71
CA ALA A 111 9.97 12.81 -8.18
C ALA A 111 8.85 12.79 -9.23
N LEU A 112 7.62 12.60 -8.77
CA LEU A 112 6.42 12.59 -9.61
C LEU A 112 5.30 13.38 -8.94
N GLU A 113 4.46 14.02 -9.74
CA GLU A 113 3.18 14.56 -9.27
C GLU A 113 2.13 13.44 -9.15
N TYR A 114 1.23 13.56 -8.18
CA TYR A 114 0.14 12.59 -7.97
C TYR A 114 -1.07 12.86 -8.88
N ILE A 115 -0.85 12.89 -10.20
CA ILE A 115 -1.85 13.24 -11.22
C ILE A 115 -2.34 12.03 -12.04
N TYR A 116 -1.87 10.83 -11.72
CA TYR A 116 -2.20 9.63 -12.48
C TYR A 116 -3.58 9.08 -12.16
N THR A 117 -4.08 8.25 -13.06
CA THR A 117 -5.32 7.48 -12.91
C THR A 117 -5.01 6.00 -12.90
N LEU A 118 -5.85 5.24 -12.19
CA LEU A 118 -5.74 3.80 -12.15
C LEU A 118 -6.34 3.19 -13.42
N GLU A 119 -5.65 2.22 -13.99
CA GLU A 119 -6.18 1.38 -15.06
C GLU A 119 -6.12 -0.09 -14.66
N HIS A 120 -7.17 -0.82 -15.03
CA HIS A 120 -7.22 -2.27 -14.92
C HIS A 120 -6.64 -2.88 -16.18
N ILE A 121 -5.55 -3.65 -16.11
CA ILE A 121 -4.87 -4.23 -17.26
C ILE A 121 -5.81 -5.21 -17.97
N MET A 122 -6.34 -6.20 -17.26
CA MET A 122 -7.54 -6.94 -17.64
C MET A 122 -8.77 -6.17 -17.10
N PRO A 123 -9.72 -5.76 -17.94
CA PRO A 123 -10.81 -4.87 -17.59
C PRO A 123 -11.88 -5.63 -16.81
N LYS A 124 -12.60 -4.90 -15.96
CA LYS A 124 -13.75 -5.44 -15.22
C LYS A 124 -14.80 -6.07 -16.16
N LYS A 125 -14.98 -5.52 -17.36
CA LYS A 125 -15.86 -6.04 -18.41
C LYS A 125 -15.13 -7.00 -19.35
N TRP A 126 -14.41 -7.98 -18.79
CA TRP A 126 -13.58 -8.90 -19.57
C TRP A 126 -14.42 -9.76 -20.52
N GLN A 127 -15.68 -10.05 -20.19
CA GLN A 127 -16.58 -10.83 -21.04
C GLN A 127 -16.84 -10.15 -22.39
N GLU A 128 -16.83 -8.81 -22.44
CA GLU A 128 -17.09 -8.02 -23.65
C GLU A 128 -15.84 -7.89 -24.55
N HIS A 129 -14.63 -7.97 -23.97
CA HIS A 129 -13.40 -7.52 -24.63
C HIS A 129 -12.21 -8.49 -24.53
N TRP A 130 -12.37 -9.59 -23.81
CA TRP A 130 -11.32 -10.52 -23.40
C TRP A 130 -11.79 -11.97 -23.24
N SER A 131 -12.95 -12.31 -23.81
CA SER A 131 -13.56 -13.64 -23.72
C SER A 131 -12.76 -14.73 -24.46
N ASP A 132 -11.85 -14.33 -25.33
CA ASP A 132 -10.94 -15.19 -26.09
C ASP A 132 -9.68 -15.60 -25.32
N VAL A 133 -9.41 -14.99 -24.16
CA VAL A 133 -8.26 -15.35 -23.32
C VAL A 133 -8.64 -16.48 -22.35
N PRO A 134 -7.96 -17.65 -22.41
CA PRO A 134 -8.18 -18.77 -21.50
C PRO A 134 -8.13 -18.37 -20.02
N ILE A 135 -8.99 -18.96 -19.19
CA ILE A 135 -8.97 -18.77 -17.73
C ILE A 135 -7.95 -19.73 -17.15
N MET A 136 -6.85 -19.23 -16.58
CA MET A 136 -5.76 -20.08 -16.11
C MET A 136 -5.70 -20.11 -14.58
N GLN A 137 -5.79 -21.29 -13.97
CA GLN A 137 -5.55 -21.48 -12.55
C GLN A 137 -4.29 -22.33 -12.36
N GLY A 138 -3.15 -21.65 -12.23
CA GLY A 138 -1.85 -22.29 -12.45
C GLY A 138 -1.80 -22.88 -13.87
N HIS A 139 -1.22 -24.07 -14.01
CA HIS A 139 -1.06 -24.73 -15.31
C HIS A 139 -2.34 -25.41 -15.85
N THR A 140 -3.50 -25.15 -15.24
CA THR A 140 -4.78 -25.73 -15.63
C THR A 140 -5.68 -24.65 -16.23
N GLU A 141 -6.18 -24.91 -17.44
CA GLU A 141 -7.23 -24.09 -18.04
C GLU A 141 -8.59 -24.46 -17.44
N LEU A 142 -9.25 -23.47 -16.81
CA LEU A 142 -10.64 -23.58 -16.40
C LEU A 142 -11.55 -23.34 -17.61
N LYS A 143 -12.67 -24.05 -17.66
CA LYS A 143 -13.68 -23.84 -18.70
C LYS A 143 -14.20 -22.40 -18.64
N ALA A 144 -14.00 -21.65 -19.72
CA ALA A 144 -14.33 -20.22 -19.77
C ALA A 144 -15.83 -19.90 -19.57
N ASP A 145 -16.71 -20.86 -19.88
CA ASP A 145 -18.16 -20.76 -19.71
C ASP A 145 -18.65 -21.24 -18.34
N SER A 146 -17.79 -21.84 -17.51
CA SER A 146 -18.17 -22.31 -16.18
C SER A 146 -18.31 -21.16 -15.19
N GLU A 147 -19.26 -21.29 -14.27
CA GLU A 147 -19.45 -20.31 -13.19
C GLU A 147 -18.22 -20.23 -12.27
N GLU A 148 -17.54 -21.35 -12.06
CA GLU A 148 -16.27 -21.40 -11.31
C GLU A 148 -15.18 -20.56 -11.98
N GLY A 149 -14.99 -20.71 -13.30
CA GLY A 149 -14.00 -19.96 -14.06
C GLY A 149 -14.29 -18.46 -14.04
N LYS A 150 -15.54 -18.08 -14.28
CA LYS A 150 -15.97 -16.66 -14.23
C LYS A 150 -15.74 -16.05 -12.86
N ALA A 151 -16.20 -16.72 -11.79
CA ALA A 151 -16.02 -16.25 -10.42
C ALA A 151 -14.54 -16.13 -10.04
N PHE A 152 -13.70 -17.08 -10.48
CA PHE A 152 -12.26 -17.02 -10.29
C PHE A 152 -11.66 -15.78 -10.98
N ARG A 153 -11.94 -15.56 -12.27
CA ARG A 153 -11.44 -14.39 -13.01
C ARG A 153 -11.93 -13.07 -12.41
N ASP A 154 -13.22 -12.97 -12.06
CA ASP A 154 -13.80 -11.76 -11.47
C ASP A 154 -13.09 -11.35 -10.18
N ARG A 155 -12.71 -12.33 -9.35
CA ARG A 155 -11.89 -12.10 -8.16
C ARG A 155 -10.47 -11.64 -8.52
N ILE A 156 -9.79 -12.33 -9.43
CA ILE A 156 -8.41 -12.01 -9.81
C ILE A 156 -8.28 -10.63 -10.47
N ILE A 157 -9.30 -10.16 -11.19
CA ILE A 157 -9.32 -8.79 -11.73
C ILE A 157 -9.20 -7.73 -10.63
N GLN A 158 -9.69 -8.01 -9.42
CA GLN A 158 -9.57 -7.09 -8.28
C GLN A 158 -8.19 -7.09 -7.62
N SER A 159 -7.25 -7.92 -8.06
CA SER A 159 -5.87 -7.90 -7.57
C SER A 159 -5.17 -6.59 -7.92
N ILE A 160 -4.27 -6.11 -7.04
CA ILE A 160 -3.36 -5.01 -7.37
C ILE A 160 -2.40 -5.38 -8.51
N GLY A 161 -2.09 -6.66 -8.67
CA GLY A 161 -1.28 -7.20 -9.77
C GLY A 161 -1.89 -6.89 -11.13
N ASN A 162 -3.21 -6.78 -11.22
CA ASN A 162 -3.95 -6.43 -12.43
C ASN A 162 -4.10 -4.91 -12.65
N LYS A 163 -3.48 -4.06 -11.83
CA LYS A 163 -3.67 -2.60 -11.90
C LYS A 163 -2.37 -1.88 -12.21
N THR A 164 -2.47 -0.78 -12.95
CA THR A 164 -1.34 0.10 -13.26
C THR A 164 -1.77 1.57 -13.20
N LEU A 165 -0.81 2.48 -13.27
CA LEU A 165 -1.06 3.92 -13.32
C LEU A 165 -0.87 4.43 -14.74
N LEU A 166 -1.74 5.32 -15.19
CA LEU A 166 -1.65 5.99 -16.49
C LEU A 166 -2.05 7.46 -16.35
N THR A 167 -1.61 8.29 -17.30
CA THR A 167 -2.18 9.64 -17.42
C THR A 167 -3.68 9.53 -17.76
N ALA A 168 -4.49 10.49 -17.29
CA ALA A 168 -5.94 10.49 -17.54
C ALA A 168 -6.28 10.42 -19.04
N ARG A 169 -5.51 11.11 -19.87
CA ARG A 169 -5.67 11.10 -21.34
C ARG A 169 -5.41 9.71 -21.93
N LEU A 170 -4.32 9.06 -21.54
CA LEU A 170 -4.01 7.73 -22.07
C LEU A 170 -5.07 6.72 -21.63
N ASN A 171 -5.42 6.71 -20.33
CA ASN A 171 -6.42 5.81 -19.77
C ASN A 171 -7.76 5.91 -20.52
N ALA A 172 -8.23 7.14 -20.80
CA ALA A 172 -9.46 7.37 -21.55
C ALA A 172 -9.45 6.76 -22.97
N VAL A 173 -8.27 6.64 -23.60
CA VAL A 173 -8.09 6.11 -24.95
C VAL A 173 -8.03 4.58 -24.98
N ILE A 174 -7.34 3.96 -24.03
CA ILE A 174 -7.04 2.51 -24.07
C ILE A 174 -7.95 1.63 -23.23
N ARG A 175 -8.76 2.23 -22.35
CA ARG A 175 -9.60 1.48 -21.40
C ARG A 175 -10.41 0.41 -22.12
N ASN A 176 -10.59 -0.72 -21.45
CA ASN A 176 -11.32 -1.89 -21.96
C ASN A 176 -10.73 -2.61 -23.19
N GLY A 177 -9.74 -2.06 -23.90
CA GLY A 177 -9.15 -2.75 -25.06
C GLY A 177 -8.28 -3.95 -24.65
N ASN A 178 -8.24 -5.03 -25.42
CA ASN A 178 -7.41 -6.22 -25.11
C ASN A 178 -5.92 -5.90 -24.85
N PHE A 179 -5.17 -6.86 -24.31
CA PHE A 179 -3.80 -6.59 -23.83
C PHE A 179 -2.89 -6.03 -24.93
N GLN A 180 -2.94 -6.62 -26.13
CA GLN A 180 -2.25 -6.12 -27.31
C GLN A 180 -2.61 -4.65 -27.62
N LYS A 181 -3.91 -4.32 -27.72
CA LYS A 181 -4.36 -2.94 -27.98
C LYS A 181 -3.91 -1.97 -26.89
N LYS A 182 -3.85 -2.39 -25.63
CA LYS A 182 -3.36 -1.55 -24.54
C LYS A 182 -1.87 -1.26 -24.66
N VAL A 183 -1.07 -2.24 -25.05
CA VAL A 183 0.38 -2.06 -25.19
C VAL A 183 0.74 -1.30 -26.46
N GLU A 184 0.22 -1.74 -27.61
CA GLU A 184 0.56 -1.21 -28.94
C GLU A 184 -0.23 0.06 -29.30
N GLY A 185 -1.46 0.19 -28.81
CA GLY A 185 -2.40 1.20 -29.25
C GLY A 185 -3.08 0.84 -30.57
N ALA A 186 -3.70 1.85 -31.20
CA ALA A 186 -4.34 1.73 -32.51
C ALA A 186 -3.93 2.91 -33.40
N GLY A 187 -2.61 3.08 -33.55
CA GLY A 187 -1.98 4.15 -34.33
C GLY A 187 -1.72 5.43 -33.53
N GLN A 188 -1.18 6.46 -34.20
CA GLN A 188 -0.71 7.70 -33.54
C GLN A 188 -1.80 8.45 -32.75
N ALA A 189 -3.05 8.41 -33.22
CA ALA A 189 -4.18 9.05 -32.55
C ALA A 189 -4.68 8.27 -31.32
N LYS A 190 -4.29 7.00 -31.18
CA LYS A 190 -4.69 6.11 -30.08
C LYS A 190 -3.46 5.41 -29.50
N PRO A 191 -2.57 6.15 -28.82
CA PRO A 191 -1.36 5.60 -28.24
C PRO A 191 -1.65 4.47 -27.23
N GLY A 192 -0.78 3.45 -27.19
CA GLY A 192 -0.73 2.44 -26.14
C GLY A 192 0.34 2.72 -25.07
N TYR A 193 0.50 1.79 -24.12
CA TYR A 193 1.46 1.89 -23.02
C TYR A 193 2.89 2.16 -23.49
N ARG A 194 3.28 1.62 -24.65
CA ARG A 194 4.60 1.81 -25.26
C ARG A 194 4.99 3.28 -25.45
N SER A 195 4.01 4.16 -25.60
CA SER A 195 4.25 5.60 -25.78
C SER A 195 4.38 6.38 -24.46
N HIS A 196 4.12 5.75 -23.31
CA HIS A 196 4.10 6.37 -21.99
C HIS A 196 4.86 5.51 -20.96
N THR A 197 6.09 5.14 -21.30
CA THR A 197 6.98 4.28 -20.49
C THR A 197 7.75 5.04 -19.40
N MET A 198 7.38 6.29 -19.12
CA MET A 198 7.99 7.06 -18.02
C MET A 198 7.79 6.36 -16.69
N LEU A 199 6.60 5.80 -16.44
CA LEU A 199 6.29 5.04 -15.23
C LEU A 199 6.89 3.64 -15.33
N LEU A 200 7.73 3.25 -14.35
CA LEU A 200 8.40 1.95 -14.31
C LEU A 200 7.36 0.82 -14.26
N ILE A 201 6.36 0.95 -13.39
CA ILE A 201 5.28 -0.03 -13.22
C ILE A 201 4.44 -0.27 -14.50
N THR A 202 4.45 0.69 -15.44
CA THR A 202 3.78 0.56 -16.75
C THR A 202 4.74 0.04 -17.81
N ARG A 203 6.01 0.47 -17.75
CA ARG A 203 7.07 -0.01 -18.63
C ARG A 203 7.28 -1.52 -18.52
N GLU A 204 7.22 -2.06 -17.30
CA GLU A 204 7.26 -3.51 -17.03
C GLU A 204 6.20 -4.30 -17.81
N LEU A 205 5.02 -3.71 -18.05
CA LEU A 205 3.96 -4.35 -18.84
C LEU A 205 4.30 -4.40 -20.33
N VAL A 206 5.01 -3.39 -20.83
CA VAL A 206 5.51 -3.35 -22.22
C VAL A 206 6.61 -4.39 -22.39
N GLU A 207 7.56 -4.46 -21.45
CA GLU A 207 8.64 -5.45 -21.42
C GLU A 207 8.09 -6.88 -21.32
N HIS A 208 7.08 -7.10 -20.47
CA HIS A 208 6.36 -8.37 -20.40
C HIS A 208 5.73 -8.73 -21.74
N TYR A 209 5.03 -7.82 -22.38
CA TYR A 209 4.36 -8.07 -23.66
C TYR A 209 5.33 -8.47 -24.78
N GLU A 210 6.53 -7.87 -24.81
CA GLU A 210 7.58 -8.21 -25.78
C GLU A 210 8.09 -9.64 -25.64
N GLN A 211 8.13 -10.16 -24.42
CA GLN A 211 8.56 -11.53 -24.15
C GLN A 211 7.40 -12.51 -24.27
N LYS A 212 6.21 -12.10 -23.79
CA LYS A 212 5.01 -12.93 -23.69
C LYS A 212 3.77 -12.05 -23.93
N PRO A 213 3.19 -12.07 -25.14
CA PRO A 213 2.07 -11.20 -25.52
C PRO A 213 0.71 -11.67 -24.96
N VAL A 214 0.70 -12.23 -23.74
CA VAL A 214 -0.48 -12.74 -23.05
C VAL A 214 -0.51 -12.16 -21.63
N TRP A 215 -1.69 -11.73 -21.20
CA TRP A 215 -1.96 -11.30 -19.83
C TRP A 215 -3.15 -12.09 -19.28
N ASN A 216 -2.89 -12.93 -18.28
CA ASN A 216 -3.85 -13.84 -17.66
C ASN A 216 -3.66 -13.85 -16.12
N GLU A 217 -4.40 -14.70 -15.43
CA GLU A 217 -4.38 -14.80 -13.97
C GLU A 217 -3.02 -15.22 -13.40
N GLU A 218 -2.26 -16.08 -14.10
CA GLU A 218 -0.91 -16.47 -13.66
C GLU A 218 0.02 -15.24 -13.57
N TYR A 219 -0.02 -14.35 -14.57
CA TYR A 219 0.81 -13.14 -14.57
C TYR A 219 0.31 -12.07 -13.60
N ILE A 220 -1.02 -11.99 -13.40
CA ILE A 220 -1.60 -11.12 -12.37
C ILE A 220 -1.11 -11.54 -10.99
N LEU A 221 -1.19 -12.83 -10.65
CA LEU A 221 -0.75 -13.37 -9.36
C LEU A 221 0.76 -13.25 -9.16
N LYS A 222 1.54 -13.46 -10.23
CA LYS A 222 3.00 -13.25 -10.19
C LYS A 222 3.32 -11.79 -9.85
N ARG A 223 2.69 -10.83 -10.55
CA ARG A 223 2.91 -9.40 -10.33
C ARG A 223 2.38 -8.94 -8.98
N GLU A 224 1.28 -9.50 -8.49
CA GLU A 224 0.77 -9.25 -7.14
C GLU A 224 1.83 -9.60 -6.10
N LYS A 225 2.48 -10.75 -6.23
CA LYS A 225 3.57 -11.15 -5.33
C LYS A 225 4.73 -10.16 -5.36
N GLU A 226 5.17 -9.74 -6.54
CA GLU A 226 6.27 -8.77 -6.69
C GLU A 226 5.91 -7.42 -6.04
N LEU A 227 4.68 -6.95 -6.19
CA LEU A 227 4.18 -5.72 -5.56
C LEU A 227 4.02 -5.87 -4.04
N TYR A 228 3.60 -7.04 -3.56
CA TYR A 228 3.55 -7.36 -2.14
C TYR A 228 4.95 -7.34 -1.51
N ASP A 229 5.95 -7.92 -2.18
CA ASP A 229 7.33 -7.93 -1.70
C ASP A 229 7.89 -6.49 -1.61
N ASP A 230 7.56 -5.60 -2.55
CA ASP A 230 7.91 -4.18 -2.47
C ASP A 230 7.12 -3.45 -1.37
N PHE A 231 5.83 -3.76 -1.20
CA PHE A 231 5.02 -3.20 -0.12
C PHE A 231 5.66 -3.47 1.25
N LEU A 232 6.10 -4.72 1.50
CA LEU A 232 6.72 -5.08 2.77
C LEU A 232 8.05 -4.37 3.03
N LYS A 233 8.80 -4.02 1.98
CA LYS A 233 10.05 -3.23 2.13
C LYS A 233 9.77 -1.77 2.48
N ILE A 234 8.67 -1.21 1.96
CA ILE A 234 8.30 0.18 2.22
C ILE A 234 7.64 0.31 3.60
N TRP A 235 6.76 -0.64 3.94
CA TRP A 235 5.97 -0.65 5.17
C TRP A 235 6.05 -2.02 5.85
N PRO A 236 7.14 -2.34 6.59
CA PRO A 236 7.32 -3.65 7.20
C PRO A 236 6.42 -3.85 8.42
N SER A 237 6.30 -5.10 8.88
CA SER A 237 5.57 -5.45 10.10
C SER A 237 6.40 -5.25 11.36
N PHE A 238 7.72 -5.08 11.23
CA PHE A 238 8.67 -4.96 12.34
C PHE A 238 8.60 -6.15 13.33
N ALA A 239 8.14 -7.32 12.85
CA ALA A 239 7.93 -8.49 13.69
C ALA A 239 9.24 -9.02 14.30
N GLU A 240 10.36 -8.82 13.60
CA GLU A 240 11.71 -9.12 14.04
C GLU A 240 12.12 -8.39 15.32
N GLU A 241 11.58 -7.21 15.58
CA GLU A 241 11.89 -6.42 16.79
C GLU A 241 11.27 -7.02 18.06
N ILE A 242 10.23 -7.84 17.91
CA ILE A 242 9.55 -8.49 19.03
C ILE A 242 10.29 -9.75 19.47
N SER A 243 11.02 -10.41 18.57
CA SER A 243 11.85 -11.57 18.90
C SER A 243 13.09 -11.22 19.75
N ASP A 244 13.61 -10.00 19.64
CA ASP A 244 14.87 -9.59 20.28
C ASP A 244 14.66 -8.79 21.60
N GLY A 245 13.42 -8.49 21.98
CA GLY A 245 13.07 -7.43 22.93
C GLY A 245 12.69 -7.80 24.37
N SER A 246 13.22 -8.89 24.96
CA SER A 246 13.09 -9.09 26.42
C SER A 246 14.13 -8.25 27.17
N ASN A 247 13.88 -6.94 27.34
CA ASN A 247 14.33 -6.06 28.44
C ASN A 247 14.52 -4.62 27.94
N ASN A 248 13.64 -3.70 28.36
CA ASN A 248 14.06 -2.52 29.13
C ASN A 248 12.84 -1.73 29.59
N ASN A 249 12.93 -1.27 30.84
CA ASN A 249 11.85 -0.73 31.64
C ASN A 249 12.23 0.69 32.05
N ASP A 250 11.79 1.68 31.27
CA ASP A 250 11.87 3.11 31.60
C ASP A 250 10.47 3.74 31.48
N SER A 251 9.51 3.30 32.32
CA SER A 251 8.14 3.83 32.33
C SER A 251 7.87 4.88 33.41
N HIS A 252 8.81 5.17 34.31
CA HIS A 252 8.44 5.76 35.61
C HIS A 252 8.30 7.30 35.64
N LEU A 253 8.55 8.02 34.53
CA LEU A 253 8.49 9.49 34.50
C LEU A 253 7.23 10.05 33.79
N TRP A 254 6.58 9.26 32.94
CA TRP A 254 5.42 9.70 32.15
C TRP A 254 4.08 9.31 32.75
N ASP A 255 4.04 8.32 33.65
CA ASP A 255 2.82 7.88 34.31
C ASP A 255 2.19 9.01 35.16
N ASP A 256 3.00 9.82 35.85
CA ASP A 256 2.51 10.93 36.70
C ASP A 256 1.97 12.12 35.88
N ILE A 257 2.42 12.31 34.64
CA ILE A 257 1.96 13.42 33.76
C ILE A 257 0.65 13.04 33.05
N LEU A 258 0.47 11.75 32.73
CA LEU A 258 -0.65 11.27 31.92
C LEU A 258 -1.92 10.99 32.71
N ASP A 259 -1.83 10.72 34.02
CA ASP A 259 -2.99 10.53 34.90
C ASP A 259 -3.84 11.81 35.06
N GLY A 260 -3.35 12.97 34.59
CA GLY A 260 -4.06 14.25 34.61
C GLY A 260 -4.73 14.67 33.29
N ILE A 261 -4.60 13.92 32.19
CA ILE A 261 -5.07 14.35 30.86
C ILE A 261 -6.37 13.61 30.48
N SER A 262 -7.51 14.33 30.46
CA SER A 262 -8.80 13.74 30.07
C SER A 262 -8.90 13.46 28.57
N GLU A 263 -9.80 12.55 28.17
CA GLU A 263 -10.07 12.25 26.76
C GLU A 263 -10.50 13.50 25.96
N GLU A 264 -11.17 14.48 26.60
CA GLU A 264 -11.51 15.74 25.93
C GLU A 264 -10.28 16.62 25.64
N ALA A 265 -9.22 16.55 26.46
CA ALA A 265 -8.01 17.32 26.24
C ALA A 265 -7.21 16.83 25.01
N LEU A 266 -7.35 15.55 24.64
CA LEU A 266 -6.75 14.98 23.42
C LEU A 266 -7.45 15.44 22.13
N ALA A 267 -8.63 16.06 22.23
CA ALA A 267 -9.35 16.64 21.10
C ALA A 267 -8.96 18.12 20.83
N ASP A 268 -8.22 18.75 21.74
CA ASP A 268 -7.75 20.15 21.64
C ASP A 268 -6.21 20.22 21.66
N PRO A 269 -5.56 20.34 20.48
CA PRO A 269 -4.10 20.34 20.36
C PRO A 269 -3.42 21.45 21.17
N VAL A 270 -4.09 22.59 21.37
CA VAL A 270 -3.51 23.78 22.01
C VAL A 270 -3.47 23.61 23.52
N LYS A 271 -4.49 22.96 24.11
CA LYS A 271 -4.49 22.64 25.54
C LYS A 271 -3.43 21.60 25.87
N LEU A 272 -3.28 20.59 25.02
CA LEU A 272 -2.32 19.50 25.22
C LEU A 272 -0.86 20.00 25.25
N ILE A 273 -0.50 20.96 24.39
CA ILE A 273 0.84 21.56 24.37
C ILE A 273 1.19 22.24 25.70
N ARG A 274 0.20 22.83 26.39
CA ARG A 274 0.39 23.52 27.67
C ARG A 274 0.43 22.58 28.88
N SER A 275 0.06 21.31 28.71
CA SER A 275 -0.01 20.31 29.78
C SER A 275 1.35 19.64 30.06
N PHE A 276 2.32 19.76 29.17
CA PHE A 276 3.64 19.15 29.33
C PHE A 276 4.64 20.17 29.91
N PRO A 277 5.39 19.82 30.97
CA PRO A 277 6.43 20.70 31.51
C PRO A 277 7.50 21.01 30.47
N ASP A 278 8.15 22.17 30.61
CA ASP A 278 9.19 22.68 29.70
C ASP A 278 10.42 21.77 29.59
#